data_AF-A0A258RRQ6-F1
#
_entry.id   AF-A0A258RRQ6-F1
#
_cell.length_a   1.000
_cell.length_b   1.000
_cell.length_c   1.000
_cell.angle_alpha   90.00
_cell.angle_beta   90.00
_cell.angle_gamma   90.00
#
_symmetry.space_group_name_H-M   'P 1'
#
loop_
_entity.id
_entity.type
_entity.pdbx_description
1 polymer ?
#
loop_
_entity_poly.entity_id
_entity_poly.type
_entity_poly.pdbx_seq_one_letter_code
_entity_poly.pdbx_strand_id
1 'polypeptide(L)'
;WTYDLGVAKLMWWIFIPAIYFYIGPAMALCQNLASPKMRGMAIAISLIIANLLNLIVAPAIVGGLSDYFAGSQPAGAESLRLAQLILAPSGLWAAWHYWRASRYIIEDQKRAVGYV
;
A
#
# COMPACT_ATOMS: atom_id res chain seq x y z
N TRP A 1 16.78 -18.47 4.18
CA TRP A 1 17.88 -18.57 3.20
C TRP A 1 17.64 -19.81 2.35
N THR A 2 17.05 -19.65 1.17
CA THR A 2 16.92 -20.74 0.19
C THR A 2 18.12 -20.68 -0.74
N TYR A 3 18.94 -21.73 -0.74
CA TYR A 3 20.15 -21.83 -1.57
C TYR A 3 19.84 -22.18 -3.04
N ASP A 4 18.58 -22.50 -3.34
CA ASP A 4 18.13 -22.87 -4.69
C ASP A 4 17.59 -21.65 -5.46
N LEU A 5 18.23 -21.35 -6.59
CA LEU A 5 17.89 -20.23 -7.46
C LEU A 5 16.52 -20.40 -8.14
N GLY A 6 16.07 -21.63 -8.38
CA GLY A 6 14.76 -21.94 -8.94
C GLY A 6 13.64 -21.62 -7.97
N VAL A 7 13.78 -22.07 -6.72
CA VAL A 7 12.83 -21.77 -5.64
C VAL A 7 12.75 -20.26 -5.39
N ALA A 8 13.88 -19.56 -5.33
CA ALA A 8 13.89 -18.10 -5.15
C ALA A 8 13.11 -17.40 -6.28
N LYS A 9 13.39 -17.73 -7.56
CA LYS A 9 12.68 -17.14 -8.70
C LYS A 9 11.17 -17.38 -8.64
N LEU A 10 10.74 -18.58 -8.26
CA LEU A 10 9.33 -18.92 -8.15
C LEU A 10 8.65 -18.13 -7.02
N MET A 11 9.30 -17.99 -5.86
CA MET A 11 8.80 -17.16 -4.76
C MET A 11 8.65 -15.69 -5.17
N TRP A 12 9.63 -15.11 -5.87
CA TRP A 12 9.54 -13.75 -6.40
C TRP A 12 8.39 -13.60 -7.41
N TRP A 13 8.22 -14.59 -8.29
CA TRP A 13 7.13 -14.61 -9.27
C TRP A 13 5.74 -14.71 -8.66
N ILE A 14 5.59 -15.35 -7.50
CA ILE A 14 4.32 -15.40 -6.77
C ILE A 14 4.11 -14.13 -5.96
N PHE A 15 5.18 -13.65 -5.31
CA PHE A 15 5.12 -12.50 -4.42
C PHE A 15 4.74 -11.22 -5.16
N ILE A 16 5.37 -10.95 -6.31
CA ILE A 16 5.15 -9.70 -7.06
C ILE A 16 3.66 -9.54 -7.48
N PRO A 17 2.99 -10.51 -8.13
CA PRO A 17 1.58 -10.39 -8.45
C PRO A 17 0.69 -10.32 -7.20
N ALA A 18 1.02 -11.09 -6.16
CA ALA A 18 0.22 -11.14 -4.94
C ALA A 18 0.15 -9.77 -4.24
N ILE A 19 1.25 -9.02 -4.20
CA ILE A 19 1.27 -7.69 -3.57
C ILE A 19 0.50 -6.64 -4.38
N TYR A 20 0.37 -6.79 -5.70
CA TYR A 20 -0.34 -5.82 -6.55
C TYR A 20 -1.82 -6.17 -6.77
N PHE A 21 -2.27 -7.37 -6.40
CA PHE A 21 -3.61 -7.86 -6.68
C PHE A 21 -4.72 -6.97 -6.10
N TYR A 22 -4.50 -6.34 -4.94
CA TYR A 22 -5.51 -5.51 -4.28
C TYR A 22 -5.82 -4.22 -5.06
N ILE A 23 -4.89 -3.72 -5.89
CA ILE A 23 -5.01 -2.43 -6.55
C ILE A 23 -6.18 -2.40 -7.53
N GLY A 24 -6.35 -3.47 -8.32
CA GLY A 24 -7.41 -3.56 -9.33
C GLY A 24 -8.81 -3.44 -8.73
N PRO A 25 -9.20 -4.32 -7.78
CA PRO A 25 -10.50 -4.24 -7.12
C PRO A 25 -10.71 -2.92 -6.36
N ALA A 26 -9.68 -2.40 -5.68
CA ALA A 26 -9.76 -1.14 -4.96
C ALA A 26 -10.09 0.04 -5.88
N MET A 27 -9.37 0.15 -7.00
CA MET A 27 -9.61 1.20 -7.99
C MET A 27 -10.96 1.05 -8.67
N ALA A 28 -11.38 -0.18 -8.99
CA ALA A 28 -12.70 -0.44 -9.56
C ALA A 28 -13.83 -0.03 -8.59
N LEU A 29 -13.69 -0.31 -7.30
CA LEU A 29 -14.65 0.10 -6.27
C LEU A 29 -14.76 1.62 -6.16
N CYS A 30 -13.62 2.33 -6.07
CA CYS A 30 -13.60 3.80 -6.05
C CYS A 30 -14.29 4.40 -7.28
N GLN A 31 -14.06 3.83 -8.48
CA GLN A 31 -14.65 4.32 -9.72
C GLN A 31 -16.15 4.04 -9.86
N ASN A 32 -16.64 2.95 -9.26
CA ASN A 32 -18.06 2.64 -9.23
C ASN A 32 -18.83 3.53 -8.23
N LEU A 33 -18.17 3.94 -7.15
CA LEU A 33 -18.76 4.85 -6.16
C LEU A 33 -18.78 6.31 -6.66
N ALA A 34 -17.81 6.71 -7.48
CA ALA A 34 -17.75 8.04 -8.05
C ALA A 34 -18.83 8.26 -9.15
N SER A 35 -19.50 9.42 -9.10
CA SER A 35 -20.44 9.82 -10.15
C SER A 35 -19.75 9.87 -11.52
N PRO A 36 -20.44 9.59 -12.64
CA PRO A 36 -19.82 9.49 -13.97
C PRO A 36 -18.97 10.71 -14.36
N LYS A 37 -19.40 11.92 -13.96
CA LYS A 37 -18.70 13.18 -14.23
C LYS A 37 -17.45 13.38 -13.37
N MET A 38 -17.35 12.71 -12.23
CA MET A 38 -16.25 12.87 -11.26
C MET A 38 -15.21 11.74 -11.29
N ARG A 39 -15.43 10.68 -12.09
CA ARG A 39 -14.50 9.53 -12.19
C ARG A 39 -13.06 9.93 -12.54
N GLY A 40 -12.87 10.92 -13.40
CA GLY A 40 -11.53 11.45 -13.71
C GLY A 40 -10.87 12.12 -12.51
N MET A 41 -11.64 12.90 -11.74
CA MET A 41 -11.15 13.58 -10.54
C MET A 41 -10.87 12.61 -9.40
N ALA A 42 -11.69 11.56 -9.25
CA ALA A 42 -11.47 10.51 -8.25
C ALA A 42 -10.12 9.79 -8.48
N ILE A 43 -9.83 9.38 -9.72
CA ILE A 43 -8.53 8.80 -10.08
C ILE A 43 -7.40 9.78 -9.79
N ALA A 44 -7.52 11.04 -10.23
CA ALA A 44 -6.46 12.03 -10.04
C ALA A 44 -6.12 12.24 -8.55
N ILE A 45 -7.13 12.40 -7.70
CA ILE A 45 -6.96 12.55 -6.24
C ILE A 45 -6.34 11.29 -5.64
N SER A 46 -6.84 10.10 -6.00
CA SER A 46 -6.29 8.83 -5.51
C SER A 46 -4.82 8.65 -5.90
N LEU A 47 -4.44 8.96 -7.15
CA LEU A 47 -3.05 8.87 -7.59
C LEU A 47 -2.16 9.89 -6.91
N ILE A 48 -2.63 11.13 -6.72
CA ILE A 48 -1.86 12.16 -6.02
C ILE A 48 -1.58 11.72 -4.60
N ILE A 49 -2.60 11.28 -3.86
CA ILE A 49 -2.44 10.82 -2.47
C ILE A 49 -1.53 9.58 -2.42
N ALA A 50 -1.74 8.60 -3.30
CA ALA A 50 -0.94 7.39 -3.34
C ALA A 50 0.54 7.70 -3.63
N ASN A 51 0.83 8.55 -4.62
CA ASN A 51 2.21 8.91 -4.95
C ASN A 51 2.85 9.79 -3.88
N LEU A 52 2.11 10.76 -3.31
CA LEU A 52 2.62 11.61 -2.24
C LEU A 52 2.99 10.78 -1.01
N LEU A 53 2.11 9.88 -0.55
CA LEU A 53 2.41 9.02 0.59
C LEU A 53 3.54 8.04 0.28
N ASN A 54 3.57 7.46 -0.91
CA ASN A 54 4.55 6.44 -1.26
C ASN A 54 5.96 7.01 -1.57
N LEU A 55 6.06 8.16 -2.24
CA LEU A 55 7.36 8.71 -2.65
C LEU A 55 7.92 9.71 -1.64
N ILE A 56 7.08 10.36 -0.83
CA ILE A 56 7.54 11.38 0.11
C ILE A 56 7.49 10.86 1.54
N VAL A 57 6.33 10.38 1.99
CA VAL A 57 6.16 9.98 3.40
C VAL A 57 6.91 8.68 3.71
N ALA A 58 6.77 7.65 2.88
CA ALA A 58 7.41 6.36 3.15
C ALA A 58 8.95 6.45 3.18
N PRO A 59 9.65 7.08 2.21
CA PRO A 59 11.11 7.17 2.24
C PRO A 59 11.60 8.07 3.37
N ALA A 60 10.88 9.14 3.71
CA ALA A 60 11.22 9.99 4.84
C ALA A 60 11.16 9.21 6.17
N ILE A 61 10.12 8.40 6.38
CA ILE A 61 9.98 7.57 7.58
C ILE A 61 11.04 6.46 7.60
N VAL A 62 11.21 5.73 6.50
CA VAL A 62 12.18 4.62 6.41
C VAL A 62 13.61 5.14 6.58
N GLY A 63 13.95 6.24 5.91
CA GLY A 63 15.26 6.90 6.01
C GLY A 63 15.51 7.43 7.41
N GLY A 64 14.56 8.19 7.98
CA GLY A 64 14.68 8.71 9.35
C GLY A 64 14.80 7.61 10.42
N LEU A 65 14.06 6.51 10.28
CA LEU A 65 14.22 5.34 11.16
C LEU A 65 15.57 4.64 10.94
N SER A 66 16.01 4.50 9.70
CA SER A 66 17.32 3.92 9.39
C SER A 66 18.46 4.75 9.99
N ASP A 67 18.41 6.07 9.87
CA ASP A 67 19.41 6.97 10.45
C ASP A 67 19.36 6.95 11.99
N TYR A 68 18.16 6.86 12.57
CA TYR A 68 18.00 6.69 14.02
C TYR A 68 18.62 5.39 14.52
N PHE A 69 18.42 4.26 13.84
CA PHE A 69 19.02 2.97 14.20
C PHE A 69 20.52 2.89 13.89
N ALA A 70 21.01 3.68 12.93
CA ALA A 70 22.43 3.76 12.61
C ALA A 70 23.22 4.52 13.69
N GLY A 71 22.60 5.48 14.37
CA GLY A 71 23.21 6.24 15.46
C GLY A 71 24.44 7.02 14.98
N SER A 72 25.61 6.70 15.53
CA SER A 72 26.90 7.33 15.16
C SER A 72 27.63 6.60 14.03
N GLN A 73 27.13 5.46 13.56
CA GLN A 73 27.71 4.72 12.44
C GLN A 73 26.99 5.07 11.13
N PRO A 74 27.64 4.88 9.96
CA PRO A 74 26.96 5.02 8.68
C PRO A 74 25.75 4.09 8.59
N ALA A 75 24.62 4.59 8.10
CA ALA A 75 23.44 3.78 7.84
C ALA A 75 23.81 2.59 6.93
N GLY A 76 23.65 1.39 7.47
CA GLY A 76 24.08 0.14 6.85
C GLY A 76 22.91 -0.81 6.59
N ALA A 77 23.23 -2.01 6.10
CA ALA A 77 22.22 -3.03 5.82
C ALA A 77 21.43 -3.46 7.08
N GLU A 78 22.04 -3.37 8.27
CA GLU A 78 21.39 -3.75 9.53
C GLU A 78 20.37 -2.72 10.01
N SER A 79 20.73 -1.43 10.01
CA SER A 79 19.83 -0.34 10.42
C SER A 79 18.60 -0.24 9.50
N LEU A 80 18.80 -0.42 8.19
CA LEU A 80 17.71 -0.47 7.23
C LEU A 80 16.78 -1.66 7.47
N ARG A 81 17.35 -2.84 7.77
CA ARG A 81 16.55 -4.05 8.04
C ARG A 81 15.71 -3.88 9.30
N LEU A 82 16.23 -3.23 10.33
CA LEU A 82 15.49 -2.90 11.56
C LEU A 82 14.38 -1.88 11.30
N ALA A 83 14.65 -0.84 10.50
CA ALA A 83 13.63 0.11 10.08
C ALA A 83 12.48 -0.61 9.35
N GLN A 84 12.79 -1.47 8.38
CA GLN A 84 11.79 -2.25 7.64
C GLN A 84 11.01 -3.22 8.55
N LEU A 85 11.67 -3.83 9.54
CA LEU A 85 11.01 -4.74 10.48
C LEU A 85 9.96 -4.02 11.34
N ILE A 86 10.24 -2.80 11.79
CA ILE A 86 9.31 -1.99 12.59
C ILE A 86 8.20 -1.39 11.73
N LEU A 87 8.46 -1.12 10.44
CA LEU A 87 7.44 -0.70 9.49
C LEU A 87 6.56 -1.86 9.00
N ALA A 88 6.99 -3.11 9.09
CA ALA A 88 6.23 -4.27 8.60
C ALA A 88 4.77 -4.36 9.13
N PRO A 89 4.47 -4.07 10.42
CA PRO A 89 3.10 -4.04 10.94
C PRO A 89 2.19 -3.00 10.28
N SER A 90 2.73 -1.97 9.62
CA SER A 90 1.92 -1.01 8.86
C SER A 90 1.14 -1.67 7.72
N GLY A 91 1.65 -2.78 7.16
CA GLY A 91 0.93 -3.60 6.19
C GLY A 91 -0.31 -4.28 6.78
N LEU A 92 -0.24 -4.73 8.05
CA LEU A 92 -1.39 -5.29 8.75
C LEU A 92 -2.44 -4.21 9.03
N TRP A 93 -1.99 -3.00 9.35
CA TRP A 93 -2.88 -1.85 9.51
C TRP A 93 -3.60 -1.49 8.21
N ALA A 94 -2.90 -1.50 7.07
CA ALA A 94 -3.51 -1.34 5.76
C ALA A 94 -4.53 -2.45 5.47
N ALA A 95 -4.20 -3.72 5.74
CA ALA A 95 -5.13 -4.84 5.58
C ALA A 95 -6.40 -4.68 6.44
N TRP A 96 -6.26 -4.21 7.68
CA TRP A 96 -7.40 -3.89 8.54
C TRP A 96 -8.28 -2.79 7.96
N HIS A 97 -7.69 -1.73 7.39
CA HIS A 97 -8.46 -0.68 6.71
C HIS A 97 -9.23 -1.21 5.50
N TYR A 98 -8.61 -2.08 4.69
CA TYR A 98 -9.30 -2.72 3.56
C TYR A 98 -10.46 -3.62 4.00
N TRP A 99 -10.25 -4.43 5.05
CA TRP A 99 -11.31 -5.27 5.61
C TRP A 99 -12.44 -4.47 6.25
N ARG A 100 -12.12 -3.34 6.88
CA ARG A 100 -13.13 -2.44 7.41
C ARG A 100 -13.93 -1.78 6.29
N ALA A 101 -13.26 -1.31 5.23
CA ALA A 101 -13.90 -0.71 4.07
C ALA A 101 -14.86 -1.68 3.36
N SER A 102 -14.51 -2.96 3.27
CA SER A 102 -15.40 -3.97 2.66
C SER A 102 -16.71 -4.17 3.42
N ARG A 103 -16.79 -3.79 4.71
CA ARG A 103 -18.05 -3.86 5.48
C ARG A 103 -19.00 -2.70 5.17
N TYR A 104 -18.46 -1.52 4.87
CA TYR A 104 -19.26 -0.31 4.60
C TYR A 104 -19.54 -0.09 3.11
N ILE A 105 -18.82 -0.82 2.23
CA ILE A 105 -18.92 -0.62 0.78
C ILE A 105 -20.35 -0.78 0.23
N ILE A 106 -21.14 -1.72 0.78
CA ILE A 106 -22.52 -1.96 0.31
C ILE A 106 -23.44 -0.79 0.69
N GLU A 107 -23.26 -0.22 1.88
CA GLU A 107 -24.01 0.95 2.35
C GLU A 107 -23.62 2.20 1.55
N ASP A 108 -22.32 2.39 1.31
CA ASP A 108 -21.80 3.49 0.49
C ASP A 108 -22.30 3.40 -0.95
N GLN A 109 -22.31 2.20 -1.56
CA GLN A 109 -22.87 1.99 -2.90
C GLN A 109 -24.36 2.29 -2.94
N LYS A 110 -25.14 1.85 -1.95
CA LYS A 110 -26.59 2.17 -1.87
C LYS A 110 -26.82 3.67 -1.73
N ARG A 111 -25.99 4.38 -0.97
CA ARG A 111 -26.07 5.84 -0.83
C ARG A 111 -25.69 6.56 -2.12
N ALA A 112 -24.65 6.11 -2.83
CA ALA A 112 -24.23 6.73 -4.08
C ALA A 112 -25.22 6.48 -5.23
N VAL A 113 -25.78 5.26 -5.32
CA VAL A 113 -26.77 4.90 -6.35
C VAL A 113 -28.16 5.45 -6.02
N GLY A 114 -28.53 5.53 -4.73
CA GLY A 114 -29.80 6.12 -4.28
C GLY A 114 -29.85 7.65 -4.28
N TYR A 115 -28.74 8.32 -4.62
CA TYR A 115 -28.67 9.76 -4.93
C TYR A 115 -28.92 10.04 -6.43
N VAL A 116 -29.36 9.04 -7.19
CA VAL A 116 -29.84 9.17 -8.58
C VAL A 116 -31.36 9.03 -8.62
#